data_AF-S3KIL9-F1
#
_entry.id   AF-S3KIL9-F1
#
_cell.length_a   1.000
_cell.length_b   1.000
_cell.length_c   1.000
_cell.angle_alpha   90.00
_cell.angle_beta   90.00
_cell.angle_gamma   90.00
#
_symmetry.space_group_name_H-M   'P 1'
#
loop_
_entity.id
_entity.type
_entity.pdbx_description
1 polymer ?
#
loop_
_entity_poly.entity_id
_entity_poly.type
_entity_poly.pdbx_seq_one_letter_code
_entity_poly.pdbx_strand_id
1 'polypeptide(L)'
;MERTTPDTEDTVASSNAVEDMQIKVLTEPVAFICVATDGVEKVSIDYKNWQPFPPFFQPLEEYLQQTETPLQEDLKEFLKREDLNKLTTDDKTLLLAFCLRN
;
A
#
# COMPACT_ATOMS: atom_id res chain seq x y z
N MET A 1 37.76 -1.65 -3.35
CA MET A 1 36.94 -1.01 -4.39
C MET A 1 35.50 -1.36 -4.06
N GLU A 2 34.78 -0.45 -3.41
CA GLU A 2 33.34 -0.55 -3.25
C GLU A 2 32.74 -0.68 -4.65
N ARG A 3 32.06 -1.80 -4.90
CA ARG A 3 31.15 -1.89 -6.03
C ARG A 3 29.94 -1.08 -5.62
N THR A 4 29.88 0.17 -6.04
CA THR A 4 28.60 0.88 -6.16
C THR A 4 27.77 0.10 -7.18
N THR A 5 26.90 -0.78 -6.68
CA THR A 5 25.78 -1.29 -7.48
C THR A 5 24.97 -0.08 -7.94
N PRO A 6 24.51 -0.04 -9.21
CA PRO A 6 23.59 1.01 -9.62
C PRO A 6 22.39 0.92 -8.69
N ASP A 7 21.92 2.06 -8.20
CA ASP A 7 20.67 2.17 -7.45
C ASP A 7 19.57 1.51 -8.29
N THR A 8 19.29 0.23 -8.03
CA THR A 8 18.26 -0.51 -8.74
C THR A 8 17.11 -0.48 -7.75
N GLU A 9 16.15 0.42 -7.97
CA GLU A 9 14.93 0.43 -7.16
C GLU A 9 14.33 -0.98 -7.16
N ASP A 10 14.09 -1.53 -5.97
CA ASP A 10 13.51 -2.85 -5.77
C ASP A 10 12.01 -2.81 -6.14
N THR A 11 11.75 -2.76 -7.45
CA THR A 11 10.41 -2.72 -8.03
C THR A 11 10.09 -4.04 -8.73
N VAL A 12 8.82 -4.23 -9.09
CA VAL A 12 8.36 -5.38 -9.89
C VAL A 12 8.97 -5.45 -11.29
N ALA A 13 9.65 -4.39 -11.75
CA ALA A 13 10.35 -4.34 -13.03
C ALA A 13 11.87 -4.60 -12.90
N SER A 14 12.39 -4.78 -11.69
CA SER A 14 13.81 -5.05 -11.47
C SER A 14 14.22 -6.41 -12.02
N SER A 15 15.51 -6.58 -12.34
CA SER A 15 16.03 -7.85 -12.85
C SER A 15 15.90 -9.00 -11.84
N ASN A 16 15.81 -8.68 -10.55
CA ASN A 16 15.73 -9.63 -9.44
C ASN A 16 14.29 -9.74 -8.88
N ALA A 17 13.30 -9.12 -9.54
CA ALA A 17 11.95 -9.03 -9.01
C ALA A 17 11.33 -10.39 -8.68
N VAL A 18 11.71 -11.46 -9.38
CA VAL A 18 11.23 -12.83 -9.12
C VAL A 18 11.87 -13.40 -7.85
N GLU A 19 13.17 -13.18 -7.67
CA GLU A 19 13.94 -13.64 -6.52
C GLU A 19 13.54 -12.92 -5.23
N ASP A 20 13.26 -11.62 -5.31
CA ASP A 20 12.95 -10.77 -4.16
C ASP A 20 11.46 -10.79 -3.79
N MET A 21 10.60 -11.35 -4.65
CA MET A 21 9.16 -11.41 -4.41
C MET A 21 8.82 -12.31 -3.21
N GLN A 22 8.12 -11.73 -2.23
CA GLN A 22 7.59 -12.47 -1.10
C GLN A 22 6.16 -12.95 -1.39
N ILE A 23 5.94 -14.26 -1.34
CA ILE A 23 4.64 -14.88 -1.63
C ILE A 23 4.13 -15.59 -0.38
N LYS A 24 2.87 -15.32 -0.02
CA LYS A 24 2.14 -16.04 1.02
C LYS A 24 0.80 -16.53 0.47
N VAL A 25 0.57 -17.83 0.56
CA VAL A 25 -0.73 -18.43 0.23
C VAL A 25 -1.62 -18.40 1.47
N LEU A 26 -2.80 -17.79 1.35
CA LEU A 26 -3.80 -17.73 2.40
C LEU A 26 -4.90 -18.75 2.11
N THR A 27 -5.23 -19.59 3.10
CA THR A 27 -6.36 -20.52 3.01
C THR A 27 -7.67 -19.89 3.47
N GLU A 28 -7.58 -18.79 4.20
CA GLU A 28 -8.72 -18.02 4.67
C GLU A 28 -9.14 -16.98 3.61
N PRO A 29 -10.44 -16.66 3.51
CA PRO A 29 -10.91 -15.65 2.59
C PRO A 29 -10.38 -14.26 2.97
N VAL A 30 -9.82 -13.56 1.98
CA VAL A 30 -9.37 -12.18 2.13
C VAL A 30 -10.57 -11.26 2.01
N ALA A 31 -10.87 -10.46 3.05
CA ALA A 31 -12.01 -9.55 3.06
C ALA A 31 -11.68 -8.17 2.48
N PHE A 32 -10.46 -7.69 2.70
CA PHE A 32 -9.98 -6.38 2.30
C PHE A 32 -8.65 -6.49 1.58
N ILE A 33 -8.53 -5.80 0.44
CA ILE A 33 -7.30 -5.69 -0.34
C ILE A 33 -7.02 -4.21 -0.54
N CYS A 34 -5.80 -3.79 -0.20
CA CYS A 34 -5.26 -2.48 -0.55
C CYS A 34 -4.00 -2.69 -1.38
N VAL A 35 -3.98 -2.11 -2.58
CA VAL A 35 -2.79 -2.02 -3.42
C VAL A 35 -2.38 -0.56 -3.48
N ALA A 36 -1.08 -0.29 -3.30
CA ALA A 36 -0.55 1.05 -3.20
C ALA A 36 0.76 1.20 -3.97
N THR A 37 1.06 2.42 -4.41
CA THR A 37 2.42 2.78 -4.86
C THR A 37 3.35 3.06 -3.67
N ASP A 38 4.65 3.06 -3.92
CA ASP A 38 5.71 3.49 -3.00
C ASP A 38 5.52 4.92 -2.46
N GLY A 39 4.77 5.75 -3.19
CA GLY A 39 4.40 7.09 -2.74
C GLY A 39 3.71 7.17 -1.37
N VAL A 40 3.14 6.06 -0.85
CA VAL A 40 2.63 5.97 0.54
C VAL A 40 3.45 5.05 1.46
N GLU A 41 4.55 4.46 0.99
CA GLU A 41 5.33 3.44 1.73
C GLU A 41 5.78 3.95 3.11
N LYS A 42 6.25 5.20 3.18
CA LYS A 42 6.71 5.86 4.42
C LYS A 42 5.67 5.93 5.53
N VAL A 43 4.39 5.81 5.18
CA VAL A 43 3.28 5.88 6.12
C VAL A 43 2.52 4.57 6.24
N SER A 44 2.76 3.62 5.33
CA SER A 44 2.02 2.37 5.24
C SER A 44 2.83 1.16 5.68
N ILE A 45 4.15 1.26 5.83
CA ILE A 45 5.01 0.15 6.27
C ILE A 45 5.69 0.47 7.60
N ASP A 46 5.59 -0.47 8.55
CA ASP A 46 6.48 -0.51 9.71
C ASP A 46 7.81 -1.13 9.29
N TYR A 47 8.78 -0.29 8.94
CA TYR A 47 10.12 -0.70 8.52
C TYR A 47 10.89 -1.50 9.58
N LYS A 48 10.53 -1.41 10.86
CA LYS A 48 11.20 -2.19 11.90
C LYS A 48 10.94 -3.69 11.72
N ASN A 49 9.71 -4.03 11.35
CA ASN A 49 9.25 -5.41 11.25
C ASN A 49 8.96 -5.84 9.81
N TRP A 50 9.07 -4.92 8.85
CA TRP A 50 8.67 -5.12 7.46
C TRP A 50 7.24 -5.65 7.35
N GLN A 51 6.31 -4.95 8.00
CA GLN A 51 4.89 -5.30 8.06
C GLN A 51 4.02 -4.10 7.66
N PRO A 52 2.81 -4.33 7.13
CA PRO A 52 1.81 -3.27 6.98
C PRO A 52 1.58 -2.54 8.31
N PHE A 53 1.56 -1.21 8.29
CA PHE A 53 1.30 -0.36 9.45
C PHE A 53 -0.23 -0.17 9.63
N PRO A 54 -0.88 -0.84 10.61
CA PRO A 54 -2.33 -0.87 10.67
C PRO A 54 -3.02 0.50 10.75
N PRO A 55 -2.50 1.52 11.45
CA PRO A 55 -3.15 2.84 11.50
C PRO A 55 -3.34 3.53 10.15
N PHE A 56 -2.56 3.16 9.11
CA PHE A 56 -2.78 3.66 7.76
C PHE A 56 -3.92 2.93 7.05
N PHE A 57 -4.03 1.61 7.22
CA PHE A 57 -5.00 0.77 6.49
C PHE A 57 -6.36 0.65 7.18
N GLN A 58 -6.41 0.67 8.51
CA GLN A 58 -7.64 0.49 9.28
C GLN A 58 -8.73 1.51 8.89
N PRO A 59 -8.44 2.82 8.74
CA PRO A 59 -9.47 3.78 8.30
C PRO A 59 -10.00 3.50 6.90
N LEU A 60 -9.17 2.93 6.00
CA LEU A 60 -9.56 2.57 4.64
C LEU A 60 -10.47 1.34 4.61
N GLU A 61 -10.16 0.35 5.46
CA GLU A 61 -10.99 -0.83 5.64
C GLU A 61 -12.35 -0.46 6.26
N GLU A 62 -12.35 0.32 7.34
CA GLU A 62 -13.58 0.81 7.99
C GLU A 62 -14.44 1.63 7.02
N TYR A 63 -13.81 2.48 6.20
CA TYR A 63 -14.50 3.25 5.16
C TYR A 63 -15.21 2.34 4.15
N LEU A 64 -14.56 1.29 3.64
CA LEU A 64 -15.20 0.36 2.70
C LEU A 64 -16.30 -0.49 3.34
N GLN A 65 -16.20 -0.82 4.63
CA GLN A 65 -17.23 -1.57 5.33
C GLN A 65 -18.49 -0.75 5.61
N GLN A 66 -18.33 0.56 5.84
CA GLN A 66 -19.42 1.45 6.24
C GLN A 66 -20.06 2.19 5.05
N THR A 67 -19.42 2.18 3.88
CA THR A 67 -19.87 2.96 2.71
C THR A 67 -20.46 2.03 1.65
N GLU A 68 -21.76 2.13 1.42
CA GLU A 68 -22.45 1.32 0.39
C GLU A 68 -21.96 1.62 -1.03
N THR A 69 -21.59 2.87 -1.31
CA THR A 69 -21.07 3.31 -2.61
C THR A 69 -19.82 4.15 -2.41
N PRO A 70 -18.64 3.52 -2.23
CA PRO A 70 -17.39 4.23 -2.07
C PRO A 70 -17.14 5.17 -3.25
N LEU A 71 -16.88 6.45 -2.95
CA LEU A 71 -16.64 7.46 -3.98
C LEU A 71 -15.15 7.66 -4.18
N GLN A 72 -14.73 7.76 -5.45
CA GLN A 72 -13.35 8.06 -5.79
C GLN A 72 -12.87 9.39 -5.19
N GLU A 73 -13.77 10.35 -4.97
CA GLU A 73 -13.41 11.66 -4.42
C GLU A 73 -13.01 11.60 -2.95
N ASP A 74 -13.63 10.74 -2.15
CA ASP A 74 -13.29 10.55 -0.73
C ASP A 74 -11.84 10.02 -0.59
N LEU A 75 -11.47 9.06 -1.45
CA LEU A 75 -10.10 8.55 -1.54
C LEU A 75 -9.10 9.62 -2.00
N LYS A 76 -9.49 10.46 -2.97
CA LYS A 76 -8.65 11.59 -3.41
C LYS A 76 -8.44 12.60 -2.30
N GLU A 77 -9.48 12.92 -1.54
CA GLU A 77 -9.38 13.84 -0.40
C GLU A 77 -8.48 13.26 0.69
N PHE A 78 -8.65 11.98 1.02
CA PHE A 78 -7.75 11.26 1.93
C PHE A 78 -6.28 11.36 1.48
N LEU A 79 -5.99 11.10 0.20
CA LEU A 79 -4.64 11.17 -0.36
C LEU A 79 -4.06 12.59 -0.43
N LYS A 80 -4.92 13.63 -0.36
CA LYS A 80 -4.53 15.05 -0.39
C LYS A 80 -4.35 15.66 1.00
N ARG A 81 -4.63 14.94 2.09
CA ARG A 81 -4.50 15.47 3.45
C ARG A 81 -3.10 16.03 3.69
N GLU A 82 -3.04 17.19 4.37
CA GLU A 82 -1.76 17.87 4.63
C GLU A 82 -0.81 17.06 5.51
N ASP A 83 -1.34 16.33 6.48
CA ASP A 83 -0.53 15.47 7.35
C ASP A 83 0.13 14.33 6.57
N LEU A 84 -0.58 13.74 5.63
CA LEU A 84 -0.04 12.73 4.72
C LEU A 84 1.01 13.34 3.77
N ASN A 85 0.73 14.49 3.17
CA ASN A 85 1.67 15.19 2.26
C ASN A 85 2.93 15.71 2.96
N LYS A 86 2.93 15.87 4.29
CA LYS A 86 4.15 16.17 5.07
C LYS A 86 5.10 14.98 5.17
N LEU A 87 4.60 13.76 5.00
CA LEU A 87 5.35 12.52 5.19
C LEU A 87 5.92 11.97 3.87
N THR A 88 5.38 12.41 2.74
CA THR A 88 5.79 11.98 1.40
C THR A 88 5.49 13.05 0.35
N THR A 89 6.45 13.30 -0.54
CA THR A 89 6.33 14.26 -1.65
C THR A 89 6.01 13.59 -2.99
N ASP A 90 5.92 12.27 -3.00
CA ASP A 90 5.73 11.47 -4.21
C ASP A 90 4.25 11.28 -4.57
N ASP A 91 4.00 10.82 -5.80
CA ASP A 91 2.67 10.53 -6.33
C ASP A 91 2.06 9.32 -5.62
N LYS A 92 0.86 9.54 -5.07
CA LYS A 92 0.15 8.55 -4.25
C LYS A 92 -0.98 7.93 -5.07
N THR A 93 -0.95 6.61 -5.21
CA THR A 93 -2.03 5.84 -5.83
C THR A 93 -2.48 4.72 -4.90
N LEU A 94 -3.80 4.56 -4.76
CA LEU A 94 -4.42 3.46 -4.03
C LEU A 94 -5.48 2.78 -4.90
N LEU A 95 -5.55 1.46 -4.78
CA LEU A 95 -6.68 0.64 -5.19
C LEU A 95 -7.18 -0.11 -3.96
N LEU A 96 -8.46 0.07 -3.64
CA LEU A 96 -9.12 -0.66 -2.57
C LEU A 96 -10.13 -1.64 -3.15
N ALA A 97 -10.18 -2.84 -2.60
CA ALA A 97 -11.22 -3.81 -2.90
C ALA A 97 -11.72 -4.47 -1.62
N PHE A 98 -13.04 -4.65 -1.55
CA PHE A 98 -13.69 -5.43 -0.50
C PHE A 98 -14.31 -6.67 -1.13
N CYS A 99 -13.89 -7.85 -0.68
CA CYS A 99 -14.42 -9.11 -1.18
C CYS A 99 -15.63 -9.49 -0.34
N LEU A 100 -16.82 -9.23 -0.88
CA LEU A 100 -18.07 -9.68 -0.29
C LEU A 100 -18.12 -11.22 -0.30
N ARG A 101 -18.55 -11.81 0.81
CA ARG A 101 -18.89 -13.23 0.85
C ARG A 101 -20.25 -13.41 0.19
N ASN A 102 -20.33 -14.30 -0.79
CA ASN A 102 -21.59 -14.88 -1.26
C ASN A 102 -21.98 -16.05 -0.36
#